data_AF-A0A3M1BAF7-F1
#
_entry.id   AF-A0A3M1BAF7-F1
#
_cell.length_a   1.000
_cell.length_b   1.000
_cell.length_c   1.000
_cell.angle_alpha   90.00
_cell.angle_beta   90.00
_cell.angle_gamma   90.00
#
_symmetry.space_group_name_H-M   'P 1'
#
loop_
_entity.id
_entity.type
_entity.pdbx_description
1 polymer ?
#
loop_
_entity_poly.entity_id
_entity_poly.type
_entity_poly.pdbx_seq_one_letter_code
_entity_poly.pdbx_strand_id
1 'polypeptide(L)'
;MDRESVLNLYFLEHRSKLLDIAAFLDRVDRAQPNEKEDERLKIFYQALEILRTKKEGRAKAILNLFSDPTQNPIPTAPSKGACGVYLPPQKED
;
A
#
# COMPACT_ATOMS: atom_id res chain seq x y z
N MET A 1 -23.08 -16.17 4.24
CA MET A 1 -21.92 -16.59 5.05
C MET A 1 -21.94 -15.75 6.31
N ASP A 2 -21.92 -16.37 7.49
CA ASP A 2 -21.84 -15.65 8.77
C ASP A 2 -20.39 -15.25 9.09
N ARG A 3 -20.21 -14.49 10.18
CA ARG A 3 -18.88 -13.99 10.59
C ARG A 3 -17.90 -15.12 10.89
N GLU A 4 -18.35 -16.17 11.56
CA GLU A 4 -17.52 -17.31 11.93
C GLU A 4 -17.02 -18.06 10.69
N SER A 5 -17.88 -18.29 9.70
CA SER A 5 -17.51 -18.93 8.45
C SER A 5 -16.47 -18.11 7.67
N VAL A 6 -16.59 -16.77 7.65
CA VAL A 6 -15.57 -15.90 7.03
C VAL A 6 -14.23 -16.02 7.75
N LEU A 7 -14.24 -16.00 9.08
CA LEU A 7 -13.02 -16.15 9.88
C LEU A 7 -12.38 -17.51 9.65
N ASN A 8 -13.13 -18.60 9.71
CA ASN A 8 -12.62 -19.95 9.48
C ASN A 8 -12.00 -20.11 8.09
N LEU A 9 -12.58 -19.48 7.08
CA LEU A 9 -12.07 -19.57 5.71
C LEU A 9 -10.76 -18.78 5.50
N TYR A 10 -10.63 -17.60 6.10
CA TYR A 10 -9.58 -16.64 5.73
C TYR A 10 -8.54 -16.34 6.82
N PHE A 11 -8.81 -16.68 8.09
CA PHE A 11 -8.00 -16.22 9.22
C PHE A 11 -6.54 -16.68 9.14
N LEU A 12 -6.27 -17.95 8.83
CA LEU A 12 -4.90 -18.47 8.78
C LEU A 12 -4.06 -17.84 7.68
N GLU A 13 -4.65 -17.63 6.49
CA GLU A 13 -3.97 -16.95 5.38
C GLU A 13 -3.63 -15.50 5.76
N HIS A 14 -4.58 -14.76 6.32
CA HIS A 14 -4.38 -13.36 6.68
C HIS A 14 -3.42 -13.21 7.87
N ARG A 15 -3.41 -14.16 8.81
CA ARG A 15 -2.40 -14.25 9.86
C ARG A 15 -0.99 -14.39 9.27
N SER A 16 -0.80 -15.22 8.25
CA SER A 16 0.49 -15.32 7.53
C SER A 16 0.90 -13.98 6.94
N LYS A 17 -0.01 -13.31 6.21
CA LYS A 17 0.27 -12.00 5.58
C LYS A 17 0.66 -10.93 6.60
N LEU A 18 0.05 -10.93 7.79
CA LEU A 18 0.45 -10.02 8.87
C LEU A 18 1.89 -10.24 9.32
N LEU A 19 2.32 -11.51 9.45
CA LEU A 19 3.71 -11.84 9.80
C LEU A 19 4.67 -11.45 8.68
N ASP A 20 4.30 -11.67 7.42
CA ASP A 20 5.13 -11.29 6.27
C ASP A 20 5.34 -9.77 6.21
N ILE A 21 4.27 -8.99 6.46
CA ILE A 21 4.33 -7.52 6.53
C ILE A 21 5.22 -7.07 7.69
N ALA A 22 5.06 -7.64 8.89
CA ALA A 22 5.90 -7.31 10.04
C ALA A 22 7.37 -7.59 9.76
N ALA A 23 7.68 -8.78 9.24
CA ALA A 23 9.05 -9.15 8.90
C ALA A 23 9.63 -8.29 7.76
N PHE A 24 8.81 -7.78 6.84
CA PHE A 24 9.25 -6.80 5.85
C PHE A 24 9.67 -5.48 6.53
N LEU A 25 8.84 -4.94 7.42
CA LEU A 25 9.16 -3.72 8.17
C LEU A 25 10.43 -3.90 9.02
N ASP A 26 10.59 -5.02 9.72
CA ASP A 26 11.81 -5.35 10.48
C ASP A 26 13.07 -5.41 9.60
N ARG A 27 12.95 -5.73 8.32
CA ARG A 27 14.08 -5.72 7.38
C ARG A 27 14.38 -4.31 6.88
N VAL A 28 13.34 -3.50 6.65
CA VAL A 28 13.49 -2.08 6.30
C VAL A 28 14.19 -1.33 7.43
N ASP A 29 13.76 -1.53 8.67
CA ASP A 29 14.31 -0.85 9.85
C ASP A 29 15.76 -1.25 10.15
N ARG A 30 16.17 -2.47 9.76
CA ARG A 30 17.55 -2.95 9.89
C ARG A 30 18.45 -2.54 8.72
N ALA A 31 17.90 -2.07 7.62
CA ALA A 31 18.68 -1.65 6.47
C ALA A 31 19.43 -0.34 6.78
N GLN A 32 20.50 -0.07 6.03
CA GLN A 32 21.18 1.23 6.16
C GLN A 32 20.22 2.34 5.71
N PRO A 33 20.12 3.45 6.46
CA PRO A 33 19.23 4.54 6.10
C PRO A 33 19.73 5.22 4.82
N ASN A 34 18.79 5.53 3.93
CA ASN A 34 19.06 6.41 2.80
C ASN A 34 18.99 7.88 3.25
N GLU A 35 19.58 8.78 2.46
CA GLU A 35 19.53 10.22 2.74
C GLU A 35 18.10 10.81 2.71
N LYS A 36 17.18 10.15 2.01
CA LYS A 36 15.78 10.58 1.86
C LYS A 36 14.83 9.46 2.25
N GLU A 37 13.70 9.84 2.83
CA GLU A 37 12.59 8.92 3.09
C GLU A 37 12.01 8.37 1.78
N ASP A 38 11.64 7.09 1.79
CA ASP A 38 11.02 6.44 0.64
C ASP A 38 9.50 6.61 0.67
N GLU A 39 8.93 7.29 -0.34
CA GLU A 39 7.49 7.53 -0.42
C GLU A 39 6.66 6.23 -0.46
N ARG A 40 7.22 5.11 -0.92
CA ARG A 40 6.54 3.80 -0.87
C ARG A 40 6.27 3.39 0.58
N LEU A 41 7.23 3.61 1.47
CA LEU A 41 7.12 3.25 2.88
C LEU A 41 6.09 4.14 3.60
N LYS A 42 6.10 5.44 3.28
CA LYS A 42 5.11 6.40 3.80
C LYS A 42 3.68 6.04 3.41
N ILE A 43 3.44 5.75 2.14
CA ILE A 43 2.12 5.31 1.65
C ILE A 43 1.74 3.95 2.26
N PHE A 44 2.70 3.06 2.46
CA PHE A 44 2.47 1.78 3.13
C PHE A 44 1.95 1.97 4.56
N TYR A 45 2.55 2.87 5.35
CA TYR A 45 2.04 3.21 6.69
C TYR A 45 0.62 3.79 6.65
N GLN A 46 0.30 4.64 5.68
CA GLN A 46 -1.06 5.13 5.48
C GLN A 46 -2.05 3.99 5.18
N ALA A 47 -1.65 2.99 4.40
CA ALA A 47 -2.47 1.82 4.13
C ALA A 47 -2.76 0.99 5.40
N LEU A 48 -1.77 0.86 6.30
CA LEU A 48 -1.96 0.20 7.60
C LEU A 48 -2.97 0.95 8.49
N GLU A 49 -2.94 2.28 8.47
CA GLU A 49 -3.92 3.11 9.18
C GLU A 49 -5.34 2.91 8.63
N ILE A 50 -5.50 2.82 7.30
CA ILE A 50 -6.78 2.49 6.66
C ILE A 50 -7.27 1.11 7.12
N LEU A 51 -6.39 0.10 7.16
CA LEU A 51 -6.72 -1.25 7.63
C LEU A 51 -7.27 -1.27 9.07
N ARG A 52 -6.70 -0.43 9.94
CA ARG A 52 -7.06 -0.34 11.37
C ARG A 52 -8.47 0.22 11.61
N THR A 53 -9.05 0.94 10.65
CA THR A 53 -10.40 1.51 10.79
C THR A 53 -11.47 0.40 10.92
N LYS A 54 -12.63 0.69 11.52
CA LYS A 54 -13.79 -0.23 11.57
C LYS A 54 -14.81 -0.03 10.44
N LYS A 55 -14.43 0.69 9.37
CA LYS A 55 -15.32 1.07 8.27
C LYS A 55 -15.32 0.05 7.14
N GLU A 56 -16.44 -0.06 6.44
CA GLU A 56 -16.51 -0.80 5.18
C GLU A 56 -15.68 -0.10 4.09
N GLY A 57 -15.29 -0.85 3.04
CA GLY A 57 -14.58 -0.29 1.89
C GLY A 57 -13.06 -0.13 2.03
N ARG A 58 -12.42 -0.74 3.05
CA ARG A 58 -10.95 -0.69 3.23
C ARG A 58 -10.17 -1.09 1.98
N ALA A 59 -10.60 -2.15 1.30
CA ALA A 59 -9.95 -2.61 0.07
C ALA A 59 -9.96 -1.53 -1.03
N LYS A 60 -11.11 -0.85 -1.23
CA LYS A 60 -11.23 0.27 -2.17
C LYS A 60 -10.36 1.45 -1.75
N ALA A 61 -10.35 1.79 -0.47
CA ALA A 61 -9.55 2.90 0.05
C ALA A 61 -8.05 2.65 -0.15
N ILE A 62 -7.57 1.44 0.13
CA ILE A 62 -6.18 1.04 -0.10
C ILE A 62 -5.87 1.01 -1.60
N LEU A 63 -6.74 0.44 -2.44
CA LEU A 63 -6.56 0.46 -3.89
C LEU A 63 -6.38 1.89 -4.40
N ASN A 64 -7.28 2.79 -4.01
CA ASN A 64 -7.24 4.19 -4.43
C ASN A 64 -5.99 4.91 -3.91
N LEU A 65 -5.52 4.58 -2.71
CA LEU A 65 -4.30 5.14 -2.13
C LEU A 65 -3.05 4.82 -2.99
N PHE A 66 -3.01 3.65 -3.63
CA PHE A 66 -1.91 3.25 -4.51
C PHE A 66 -2.13 3.63 -5.99
N SER A 67 -3.33 4.06 -6.37
CA SER A 67 -3.68 4.31 -7.77
C SER A 67 -3.43 5.74 -8.20
N ASP A 68 -3.18 5.92 -9.49
CA ASP A 68 -3.26 7.22 -10.15
C ASP A 68 -4.71 7.73 -10.14
N PRO A 69 -5.01 8.90 -9.53
CA PRO A 69 -6.36 9.45 -9.49
C PRO A 69 -6.75 10.20 -10.76
N THR A 70 -5.84 10.38 -11.72
CA THR A 70 -6.10 11.15 -12.93
C THR A 70 -7.03 10.40 -13.88
N GLN A 71 -7.92 11.14 -14.53
CA GLN A 71 -8.88 10.58 -15.50
C GLN A 71 -8.38 10.71 -16.94
N ASN A 72 -7.42 11.61 -17.17
CA ASN A 72 -6.84 11.83 -18.48
C ASN A 72 -5.51 11.08 -18.55
N PRO A 73 -5.24 10.33 -19.62
CA PRO A 73 -3.95 9.68 -19.80
C PRO A 73 -2.85 10.74 -19.88
N ILE A 74 -1.69 10.43 -19.31
CA ILE A 74 -0.50 11.23 -19.52
C ILE A 74 -0.07 11.16 -21.01
N PRO A 75 0.47 12.24 -21.59
CA PRO A 75 0.80 12.29 -23.02
C PRO A 75 1.78 11.20 -23.47
N THR A 76 2.73 10.86 -22.60
CA THR A 76 3.76 9.84 -22.85
C THR A 76 4.06 9.10 -21.55
N ALA A 77 4.12 7.77 -21.61
CA ALA A 77 4.54 6.97 -20.46
C ALA A 77 6.03 7.20 -20.15
N PRO A 78 6.41 7.55 -18.90
CA PRO A 78 7.80 7.85 -18.55
C PRO A 78 8.69 6.61 -18.59
N SER A 79 8.13 5.41 -18.35
CA SER A 79 8.81 4.13 -18.52
C SER A 79 7.80 3.02 -18.79
N LYS A 80 8.29 1.82 -19.16
CA LYS A 80 7.46 0.62 -19.37
C LYS A 80 7.09 -0.12 -18.06
N GLY A 81 7.42 0.44 -16.90
CA GLY A 81 7.27 -0.22 -15.60
C GLY A 81 6.30 0.49 -14.65
N ALA A 82 5.50 -0.30 -13.92
CA ALA A 82 4.81 0.18 -12.73
C ALA A 82 5.85 0.33 -11.60
N CYS A 83 6.20 1.56 -11.23
CA CYS A 83 7.29 1.85 -10.27
C CYS A 83 6.84 1.84 -8.80
N GLY A 84 5.73 1.17 -8.47
CA GLY A 84 5.18 1.12 -7.11
C GLY A 84 4.03 2.10 -6.92
N VAL A 85 4.27 3.17 -6.16
CA VAL A 85 3.24 4.15 -5.78
C VAL A 85 3.07 5.26 -6.82
N TYR A 86 1.85 5.77 -6.98
CA TYR A 86 1.61 6.99 -7.76
C TYR A 86 2.27 8.19 -7.05
N LEU A 87 3.20 8.84 -7.74
CA LEU A 87 3.78 10.11 -7.31
C LEU A 87 3.25 11.20 -8.25
N PRO A 88 2.60 12.26 -7.73
CA PRO A 88 2.17 13.36 -8.58
C PRO A 88 3.38 14.00 -9.26
N PRO A 89 3.25 14.46 -10.52
CA PRO A 89 4.30 15.20 -11.18
C PRO A 89 4.69 16.40 -10.32
N GLN A 90 5.99 16.55 -10.04
CA GLN A 90 6.48 17.73 -9.34
C GLN A 90 6.32 18.93 -10.28
N LYS A 91 5.78 20.05 -9.78
CA LYS A 91 5.74 21.29 -10.56
C LYS A 91 7.18 21.66 -10.91
N GLU A 92 7.44 21.85 -12.20
CA GLU A 92 8.63 22.57 -12.66
C GLU A 92 8.45 24.05 -12.24
N ASP A 93 9.46 24.61 -11.58
CA ASP A 93 9.55 26.04 -11.25
C ASP A 93 9.68 26.91 -12.50
#